data_AF-A0A3D0XQY2-F1
#
_entry.id   AF-A0A3D0XQY2-F1
#
_cell.length_a   1.000
_cell.length_b   1.000
_cell.length_c   1.000
_cell.angle_alpha   90.00
_cell.angle_beta   90.00
_cell.angle_gamma   90.00
#
_symmetry.space_group_name_H-M   'P 1'
#
loop_
_entity.id
_entity.type
_entity.pdbx_description
1 polymer ?
#
loop_
_entity_poly.entity_id
_entity_poly.type
_entity_poly.pdbx_seq_one_letter_code
_entity_poly.pdbx_strand_id
1 'polypeptide(L)'
;YSKSYKICIEQARADQRRNARPELKKYPDSLDPYETIYLGYPNYWGTMPMVMFTFLEHFNFTGKIIKPFCTNEGSGIGSSVEDIKRLCPGAKVEKPLVILGGNVARSRTAIENWI
;
A
#
# COMPACT_ATOMS: atom_id res chain seq x y z
N TYR A 1 7.84 11.25 4.27
CA TYR A 1 8.53 11.72 3.05
C TYR A 1 8.42 13.23 2.92
N SER A 2 9.37 13.85 2.19
CA SER A 2 9.36 15.28 1.89
C SER A 2 8.13 15.69 1.08
N LYS A 3 7.65 16.93 1.27
CA LYS A 3 6.60 17.53 0.43
C LYS A 3 7.09 17.92 -0.97
N SER A 4 8.42 18.06 -1.15
CA SER A 4 9.00 18.31 -2.46
C SER A 4 9.02 17.02 -3.28
N TYR A 5 8.40 17.04 -4.46
CA TYR A 5 8.30 15.87 -5.34
C TYR A 5 9.68 15.27 -5.64
N LYS A 6 10.65 16.09 -6.06
CA LYS A 6 12.01 15.63 -6.40
C LYS A 6 12.72 14.99 -5.21
N ILE A 7 12.57 15.57 -4.02
CA ILE A 7 13.20 15.01 -2.81
C ILE A 7 12.48 13.71 -2.40
N CYS A 8 11.16 13.67 -2.52
CA CYS A 8 10.35 12.51 -2.20
C CYS A 8 10.73 11.28 -3.04
N ILE A 9 10.85 11.45 -4.37
CA ILE A 9 11.18 10.33 -5.26
C ILE A 9 12.58 9.77 -4.97
N GLU A 10 13.55 10.63 -4.66
CA GLU A 10 14.93 10.21 -4.32
C GLU A 10 14.97 9.51 -2.96
N GLN A 11 14.26 10.02 -1.95
CA GLN A 11 14.11 9.36 -0.65
C GLN A 11 13.48 7.98 -0.79
N ALA A 12 12.38 7.87 -1.53
CA ALA A 12 11.70 6.60 -1.78
C ALA A 12 12.60 5.60 -2.49
N ARG A 13 13.38 6.05 -3.50
CA ARG A 13 14.33 5.20 -4.23
C ARG A 13 15.45 4.71 -3.32
N ALA A 14 16.01 5.60 -2.50
CA ALA A 14 17.07 5.27 -1.55
C ALA A 14 16.58 4.28 -0.49
N ASP A 15 15.38 4.49 0.05
CA ASP A 15 14.73 3.59 1.00
C ASP A 15 14.53 2.19 0.42
N GLN A 16 14.02 2.09 -0.80
CA GLN A 16 13.81 0.80 -1.47
C GLN A 16 15.15 0.07 -1.70
N ARG A 17 16.17 0.77 -2.21
CA ARG A 17 17.50 0.19 -2.49
C ARG A 17 18.18 -0.39 -1.24
N ARG A 18 17.98 0.24 -0.09
CA ARG A 18 18.55 -0.21 1.19
C ARG A 18 17.61 -1.11 1.99
N ASN A 19 16.46 -1.50 1.42
CA ASN A 19 15.41 -2.25 2.09
C ASN A 19 15.01 -1.63 3.45
N ALA A 20 14.86 -0.31 3.50
CA ALA A 20 14.58 0.41 4.73
C ALA A 20 13.24 0.00 5.35
N ARG A 21 13.11 0.18 6.66
CA ARG A 21 11.84 0.14 7.40
C ARG A 21 11.66 1.48 8.12
N PRO A 22 11.24 2.55 7.41
CA PRO A 22 11.02 3.84 8.05
C PRO A 22 9.96 3.70 9.15
N GLU A 23 10.23 4.32 10.30
CA GLU A 23 9.32 4.31 11.44
C GLU A 23 8.04 5.11 11.15
N LEU A 24 6.88 4.58 11.56
CA LEU A 24 5.63 5.32 11.56
C LEU A 24 5.53 6.17 12.82
N LYS A 25 5.02 7.40 12.68
CA LYS A 25 4.78 8.29 13.82
C LYS A 25 3.78 7.74 14.83
N LYS A 26 2.83 6.92 14.36
CA LYS A 26 1.77 6.32 15.17
C LYS A 26 1.26 5.06 14.48
N TYR A 27 0.92 4.06 15.28
CA TYR A 27 0.19 2.88 14.86
C TYR A 27 -1.25 2.93 15.43
N PRO A 28 -2.22 2.27 14.78
CA PRO A 28 -3.46 1.88 15.44
C PRO A 28 -3.15 1.02 16.68
N ASP A 29 -3.97 1.12 17.72
CA ASP A 29 -3.75 0.34 18.96
C ASP A 29 -3.92 -1.17 18.72
N SER A 30 -4.84 -1.56 17.83
CA SER A 30 -5.03 -2.94 17.39
C SER A 30 -5.74 -2.98 16.02
N LEU A 31 -5.58 -4.10 15.31
CA LEU A 31 -6.37 -4.44 14.11
C LEU A 31 -7.42 -5.53 14.36
N ASP A 32 -7.51 -6.07 15.59
CA ASP A 32 -8.38 -7.21 15.93
C ASP A 32 -9.86 -6.99 15.62
N PRO A 33 -10.45 -5.80 15.87
CA PRO A 33 -11.86 -5.58 15.57
C PRO A 33 -12.21 -5.61 14.06
N TYR A 34 -11.20 -5.56 13.19
CA TYR A 34 -11.39 -5.47 11.76
C TYR A 34 -11.16 -6.81 11.08
N GLU A 35 -12.19 -7.29 10.39
CA GLU A 35 -12.10 -8.44 9.48
C GLU A 35 -11.49 -8.03 8.13
N THR A 36 -11.92 -6.89 7.58
CA THR A 36 -11.47 -6.38 6.28
C THR A 36 -10.65 -5.10 6.43
N ILE A 37 -9.49 -5.05 5.77
CA ILE A 37 -8.57 -3.92 5.72
C ILE A 37 -8.48 -3.42 4.27
N TYR A 38 -8.93 -2.19 4.03
CA TYR A 38 -8.70 -1.50 2.75
C TYR A 38 -7.33 -0.81 2.79
N LEU A 39 -6.37 -1.33 2.04
CA LEU A 39 -4.97 -0.90 2.10
C LEU A 39 -4.63 0.02 0.93
N GLY A 40 -4.63 1.33 1.19
CA GLY A 40 -4.36 2.36 0.19
C GLY A 40 -2.91 2.84 0.16
N TYR A 41 -2.31 2.92 -1.02
CA TYR A 41 -0.96 3.46 -1.19
C TYR A 41 -0.70 4.00 -2.61
N PRO A 42 0.24 4.94 -2.78
CA PRO A 42 0.78 5.24 -4.10
C PRO A 42 1.78 4.16 -4.56
N ASN A 43 1.91 3.92 -5.85
CA ASN A 43 3.01 3.12 -6.39
C ASN A 43 4.30 3.93 -6.34
N TYR A 44 5.26 3.50 -5.52
CA TYR A 44 6.63 4.02 -5.49
C TYR A 44 7.58 2.96 -6.05
N TRP A 45 8.20 3.27 -7.18
CA TRP A 45 9.25 2.45 -7.80
C TRP A 45 8.87 0.96 -7.99
N GLY A 46 7.64 0.70 -8.43
CA GLY A 46 7.17 -0.64 -8.75
C GLY A 46 6.56 -1.42 -7.59
N THR A 47 6.40 -0.83 -6.41
CA THR A 47 5.69 -1.43 -5.27
C THR A 47 5.15 -0.35 -4.32
N MET A 48 4.88 -0.70 -3.06
CA MET A 48 4.44 0.21 -2.01
C MET A 48 5.61 1.08 -1.48
N PRO A 49 5.35 2.26 -0.89
CA PRO A 49 6.36 2.98 -0.12
C PRO A 49 6.89 2.12 1.03
N MET A 50 8.18 2.23 1.36
CA MET A 50 8.82 1.35 2.36
C MET A 50 8.20 1.45 3.77
N VAL A 51 7.57 2.58 4.11
CA VAL A 51 6.81 2.71 5.36
C VAL A 51 5.63 1.72 5.45
N MET A 52 5.05 1.32 4.32
CA MET A 52 3.99 0.30 4.29
C MET A 52 4.53 -1.08 4.66
N PHE A 53 5.79 -1.38 4.31
CA PHE A 53 6.44 -2.62 4.75
C PHE A 53 6.57 -2.63 6.28
N THR A 54 7.00 -1.51 6.87
CA THR A 54 7.05 -1.35 8.34
C THR A 54 5.68 -1.59 8.97
N PHE A 55 4.61 -1.01 8.39
CA PHE A 55 3.25 -1.18 8.92
C PHE A 55 2.77 -2.63 8.83
N LEU A 56 2.96 -3.28 7.68
CA LEU A 56 2.49 -4.66 7.47
C LEU A 56 3.28 -5.68 8.31
N GLU A 57 4.57 -5.44 8.56
CA GLU A 57 5.38 -6.29 9.43
C GLU A 57 5.06 -6.10 10.92
N HIS A 58 4.43 -5.00 11.30
CA HIS A 58 4.10 -4.69 12.70
C HIS A 58 2.88 -5.48 13.23
N PHE A 59 1.94 -5.86 12.37
CA PHE A 59 0.69 -6.50 12.77
C PHE A 59 0.53 -7.92 12.24
N ASN A 60 -0.29 -8.72 12.94
CA ASN A 60 -0.73 -10.02 12.43
C ASN A 60 -2.02 -9.87 11.60
N PHE A 61 -1.98 -10.32 10.36
CA PHE A 61 -3.11 -10.28 9.43
C PHE A 61 -3.77 -11.65 9.20
N THR A 62 -3.39 -12.68 9.97
CA THR A 62 -3.97 -14.02 9.86
C THR A 62 -5.49 -13.98 9.98
N GLY A 63 -6.19 -14.58 9.02
CA GLY A 63 -7.65 -14.61 8.98
C GLY A 63 -8.32 -13.31 8.54
N LYS A 64 -7.56 -12.24 8.25
CA LYS A 64 -8.09 -10.97 7.76
C LYS A 64 -8.16 -10.95 6.24
N ILE A 65 -9.06 -10.12 5.72
CA ILE A 65 -9.19 -9.81 4.29
C ILE A 65 -8.46 -8.50 4.03
N ILE A 66 -7.52 -8.49 3.08
CA ILE A 66 -6.86 -7.27 2.62
C ILE A 66 -7.37 -6.95 1.22
N LYS A 67 -7.94 -5.74 1.07
CA LYS A 67 -8.39 -5.16 -0.20
C LYS A 67 -7.43 -4.02 -0.60
N PRO A 68 -6.38 -4.27 -1.40
CA PRO A 68 -5.41 -3.24 -1.75
C PRO A 68 -5.97 -2.28 -2.79
N PHE A 69 -5.67 -0.99 -2.67
CA PHE A 69 -5.87 -0.05 -3.75
C PHE A 69 -4.64 0.84 -3.95
N CYS A 70 -4.29 1.05 -5.22
CA CYS A 70 -3.06 1.70 -5.62
C CYS A 70 -3.36 2.90 -6.53
N THR A 71 -2.86 4.08 -6.16
CA THR A 71 -2.78 5.20 -7.10
C THR A 71 -1.43 5.18 -7.82
N ASN A 72 -1.41 5.48 -9.11
CA ASN A 72 -0.19 5.49 -9.91
C ASN A 72 -0.32 6.45 -11.11
N GLU A 73 0.77 6.74 -11.80
CA GLU A 73 0.78 7.57 -13.02
C GLU A 73 1.23 6.76 -14.25
N GLY A 74 0.82 5.49 -14.35
CA GLY A 74 1.05 4.61 -15.51
C GLY A 74 1.80 3.32 -15.19
N SER A 75 2.42 3.20 -14.02
CA SER A 75 3.18 2.01 -13.59
C SER A 75 2.29 0.85 -13.11
N GLY A 76 0.98 1.06 -13.01
CA GLY A 76 0.06 0.08 -12.46
C GLY A 76 0.38 -0.26 -11.01
N ILE A 77 0.17 -1.53 -10.63
CA ILE A 77 0.35 -2.00 -9.24
C ILE A 77 1.73 -2.62 -8.94
N GLY A 78 2.53 -2.87 -9.99
CA GLY A 78 3.84 -3.50 -9.88
C GLY A 78 3.81 -4.82 -9.10
N SER A 79 4.78 -5.02 -8.19
CA SER A 79 4.90 -6.23 -7.35
C SER A 79 4.22 -6.10 -5.99
N SER A 80 3.42 -5.05 -5.77
CA SER A 80 2.90 -4.75 -4.43
C SER A 80 1.95 -5.82 -3.88
N VAL A 81 1.18 -6.50 -4.74
CA VAL A 81 0.30 -7.59 -4.29
C VAL A 81 1.09 -8.79 -3.79
N GLU A 82 2.17 -9.14 -4.48
CA GLU A 82 3.10 -10.20 -4.11
C GLU A 82 3.80 -9.86 -2.78
N ASP A 83 4.23 -8.60 -2.62
CA ASP A 83 4.81 -8.12 -1.36
C ASP A 83 3.81 -8.20 -0.21
N ILE A 84 2.56 -7.76 -0.40
CA ILE A 84 1.52 -7.85 0.65
C ILE A 84 1.29 -9.31 1.05
N LYS A 85 1.15 -10.22 0.09
CA LYS A 85 0.97 -11.66 0.37
C LYS A 85 2.13 -12.24 1.16
N ARG A 86 3.36 -11.83 0.85
CA ARG A 86 4.57 -12.28 1.55
C ARG A 86 4.66 -11.74 2.97
N LEU A 87 4.29 -10.47 3.17
CA LEU A 87 4.36 -9.80 4.48
C LEU A 87 3.20 -10.18 5.41
N CYS A 88 2.05 -10.56 4.85
CA CYS A 88 0.83 -10.88 5.58
C CYS A 88 0.43 -12.34 5.38
N PRO A 89 1.26 -13.32 5.81
CA PRO A 89 0.91 -14.72 5.69
C PRO A 89 -0.39 -15.01 6.45
N GLY A 90 -1.28 -15.80 5.85
CA GLY A 90 -2.59 -16.13 6.42
C GLY A 90 -3.68 -15.09 6.19
N ALA A 91 -3.38 -13.95 5.57
CA ALA A 91 -4.39 -13.00 5.10
C ALA A 91 -4.95 -13.42 3.73
N LYS A 92 -6.23 -13.18 3.50
CA LYS A 92 -6.84 -13.26 2.16
C LYS A 92 -6.63 -11.94 1.43
N VAL A 93 -5.69 -11.90 0.50
CA VAL A 93 -5.44 -10.71 -0.34
C VAL A 93 -6.33 -10.75 -1.58
N GLU A 94 -7.27 -9.83 -1.68
CA GLU A 94 -8.22 -9.75 -2.78
C GLU A 94 -7.68 -9.01 -4.00
N LYS A 95 -8.45 -9.04 -5.10
CA LYS A 95 -8.11 -8.34 -6.33
C LYS A 95 -7.98 -6.84 -6.04
N PRO A 96 -6.86 -6.21 -6.42
CA PRO A 96 -6.63 -4.82 -6.10
C PRO A 96 -7.42 -3.88 -7.00
N LEU A 97 -7.67 -2.67 -6.52
CA LEU A 97 -8.15 -1.55 -7.32
C LEU A 97 -6.97 -0.66 -7.75
N VAL A 98 -6.77 -0.50 -9.05
CA VAL A 98 -5.69 0.33 -9.62
C VAL A 98 -6.29 1.59 -10.22
N ILE A 99 -5.89 2.75 -9.70
CA ILE A 99 -6.43 4.05 -10.10
C ILE A 99 -5.29 4.91 -10.66
N LEU A 100 -5.46 5.42 -11.88
CA LEU A 100 -4.55 6.43 -12.42
C LEU A 100 -4.79 7.77 -11.70
N GLY A 101 -3.74 8.44 -11.20
CA GLY A 101 -3.84 9.65 -10.39
C GLY A 101 -4.61 10.77 -11.07
N GLY A 102 -4.35 11.00 -12.37
CA GLY A 102 -5.13 11.93 -13.20
C GLY A 102 -6.64 11.62 -13.32
N ASN A 103 -7.07 10.41 -12.97
CA ASN A 103 -8.46 9.95 -13.07
C ASN A 103 -9.15 9.72 -11.71
N VAL A 104 -8.49 9.99 -10.58
CA VAL A 104 -9.04 9.73 -9.24
C VAL A 104 -10.42 10.38 -9.06
N ALA A 105 -10.58 11.63 -9.51
CA ALA A 105 -11.86 12.35 -9.41
C ALA A 105 -13.03 11.69 -10.16
N ARG A 106 -12.74 10.82 -11.14
CA ARG A 106 -13.72 10.10 -11.96
C ARG A 106 -13.85 8.62 -11.57
N SER A 107 -13.23 8.21 -10.47
CA SER A 107 -13.10 6.79 -10.11
C SER A 107 -14.27 6.23 -9.28
N ARG A 108 -15.31 7.04 -9.01
CA ARG A 108 -16.47 6.65 -8.17
C ARG A 108 -17.05 5.29 -8.55
N THR A 109 -17.43 5.11 -9.81
CA THR A 109 -18.04 3.84 -10.29
C THR A 109 -17.08 2.66 -10.15
N ALA A 110 -15.78 2.87 -10.36
CA ALA A 110 -14.78 1.81 -10.18
C ALA A 110 -14.64 1.40 -8.71
N ILE A 111 -14.75 2.36 -7.78
CA ILE A 111 -14.75 2.10 -6.33
C ILE A 111 -16.03 1.36 -5.93
N GLU A 112 -17.20 1.81 -6.41
CA GLU A 112 -18.51 1.19 -6.11
C GLU A 112 -18.58 -0.27 -6.58
N ASN A 113 -17.98 -0.60 -7.73
CA ASN A 113 -17.93 -1.98 -8.24
C ASN A 113 -16.88 -2.87 -7.54
N TRP A 114 -15.96 -2.27 -6.79
CA TRP A 114 -14.86 -3.00 -6.14
C TRP A 114 -15.13 -3.33 -4.67
N ILE A 115 -15.96 -2.53 -4.00
CA ILE A 115 -16.35 -2.75 -2.61
C ILE A 115 -17.24 -3.99 -2.51
#